data_AF-A0A7S3JDA8-F1
#
_entry.id   AF-A0A7S3JDA8-F1
#
_cell.length_a   1.000
_cell.length_b   1.000
_cell.length_c   1.000
_cell.angle_alpha   90.00
_cell.angle_beta   90.00
_cell.angle_gamma   90.00
#
_symmetry.space_group_name_H-M   'P 1'
#
loop_
_entity.id
_entity.type
_entity.pdbx_description
1 polymer ?
#
loop_
_entity_poly.entity_id
_entity_poly.type
_entity_poly.pdbx_seq_one_letter_code
_entity_poly.pdbx_strand_id
1 'polypeptide(L)'
;MIRMEQPFEYNKQEIDSLATEVEICAGDVLYHPAGIWHSVECSEDSFTINLSLKNLNKADLIAQSLKHLMVQDPSLRENITFTSREDLHKSLQEGIEKTFELLKDLTPEVIAPQNLLIPRYLKYDFSNEQQLKSIIRKFSGKLTSKSKLYFNPLSMIVSKSNIPQDELPDADFVIHHNYAGHAEHESLMRVEIVTSPESHDFMETLAQLRASDPDYQMNMKDINWKKDNHLVDIVKVLVYQGFLVIDED
;
A
#
# COMPACT_ATOMS: atom_id res chain seq x y z
N MET A 1 -34.03 25.67 -11.16
CA MET A 1 -34.03 26.18 -12.55
C MET A 1 -32.61 26.05 -13.05
N ILE A 2 -32.29 24.94 -13.71
CA ILE A 2 -30.94 24.68 -14.26
C ILE A 2 -30.84 25.53 -15.52
N ARG A 3 -29.91 26.49 -15.58
CA ARG A 3 -29.62 27.22 -16.81
C ARG A 3 -29.09 26.18 -17.81
N MET A 4 -29.82 25.95 -18.88
CA MET A 4 -29.26 25.31 -20.06
C MET A 4 -28.24 26.28 -20.65
N GLU A 5 -26.97 26.05 -20.35
CA GLU A 5 -25.88 26.68 -21.10
C GLU A 5 -26.00 26.27 -22.57
N GLN A 6 -25.67 27.19 -23.49
CA GLN A 6 -25.73 26.92 -24.92
C GLN A 6 -24.85 25.71 -25.28
N PRO A 7 -25.24 24.91 -26.28
CA PRO A 7 -24.42 23.78 -26.72
C PRO A 7 -23.04 24.28 -27.13
N PHE A 8 -22.00 23.60 -26.64
CA PHE A 8 -20.62 23.87 -27.02
C PHE A 8 -20.44 23.65 -28.54
N GLU A 9 -20.10 24.70 -29.29
CA GLU A 9 -19.72 24.59 -30.70
C GLU A 9 -18.21 24.37 -30.81
N TYR A 10 -17.80 23.23 -31.37
CA TYR A 10 -16.40 22.89 -31.58
C TYR A 10 -15.80 23.69 -32.75
N ASN A 11 -14.87 24.61 -32.45
CA ASN A 11 -14.14 25.40 -33.44
C ASN A 11 -12.71 24.87 -33.61
N LYS A 12 -12.50 24.03 -34.63
CA LYS A 12 -11.18 23.43 -34.90
C LYS A 12 -10.09 24.47 -35.16
N GLN A 13 -10.38 25.52 -35.91
CA GLN A 13 -9.37 26.54 -36.29
C GLN A 13 -8.84 27.29 -35.06
N GLU A 14 -9.72 27.57 -34.10
CA GLU A 14 -9.32 28.21 -32.85
C GLU A 14 -8.43 27.28 -32.01
N ILE A 15 -8.78 25.99 -31.92
CA ILE A 15 -7.96 25.01 -31.21
C ILE A 15 -6.59 24.83 -31.87
N ASP A 16 -6.55 24.69 -33.19
CA ASP A 16 -5.31 24.54 -33.96
C ASP A 16 -4.42 25.80 -33.79
N SER A 17 -5.01 27.00 -33.69
CA SER A 17 -4.26 28.23 -33.44
C SER A 17 -3.61 28.32 -32.06
N LEU A 18 -4.08 27.52 -31.10
CA LEU A 18 -3.54 27.40 -29.75
C LEU A 18 -2.61 26.19 -29.58
N ALA A 19 -2.52 25.33 -30.59
CA ALA A 19 -1.69 24.14 -30.55
C ALA A 19 -0.20 24.50 -30.70
N THR A 20 0.66 23.71 -30.07
CA THR A 20 2.11 23.74 -30.30
C THR A 20 2.49 22.50 -31.07
N GLU A 21 3.03 22.67 -32.27
CA GLU A 21 3.52 21.57 -33.10
C GLU A 21 4.97 21.23 -32.73
N VAL A 22 5.25 19.94 -32.62
CA VAL A 22 6.58 19.41 -32.28
C VAL A 22 6.88 18.24 -33.22
N GLU A 23 7.98 18.33 -33.96
CA GLU A 23 8.52 17.23 -34.75
C GLU A 23 9.41 16.36 -33.84
N ILE A 24 9.22 15.04 -33.88
CA ILE A 24 9.95 14.08 -33.04
C ILE A 24 10.76 13.15 -33.95
N CYS A 25 12.06 13.12 -33.74
CA CYS A 25 13.01 12.28 -34.47
C CYS A 25 13.47 11.08 -33.64
N ALA A 26 14.20 10.16 -34.29
CA ALA A 26 14.78 9.01 -33.61
C ALA A 26 15.77 9.44 -32.52
N GLY A 27 15.50 9.03 -31.28
CA GLY A 27 16.29 9.39 -30.10
C GLY A 27 15.68 10.50 -29.24
N ASP A 28 14.67 11.21 -29.75
CA ASP A 28 13.98 12.24 -28.99
C ASP A 28 13.05 11.66 -27.92
N VAL A 29 12.84 12.45 -26.87
CA VAL A 29 11.92 12.13 -25.78
C VAL A 29 10.97 13.31 -25.61
N LEU A 30 9.68 13.06 -25.82
CA LEU A 30 8.63 14.01 -25.51
C LEU A 30 7.97 13.64 -24.18
N TYR A 31 7.96 14.59 -23.25
CA TYR A 31 7.14 14.51 -22.04
C TYR A 31 5.98 15.48 -22.15
N HIS A 32 4.77 14.99 -21.89
CA HIS A 32 3.61 15.84 -21.63
C HIS A 32 2.87 15.37 -20.36
N PRO A 33 2.37 16.29 -19.53
CA PRO A 33 1.60 15.92 -18.34
C PRO A 33 0.24 15.34 -18.72
N ALA A 34 -0.39 14.66 -17.75
CA ALA A 34 -1.74 14.14 -17.88
C ALA A 34 -2.76 15.28 -18.13
N GLY A 35 -3.74 15.04 -18.98
CA GLY A 35 -4.79 16.00 -19.32
C GLY A 35 -4.46 16.95 -20.47
N ILE A 36 -3.28 16.85 -21.08
CA ILE A 36 -2.94 17.58 -22.30
C ILE A 36 -3.59 16.91 -23.51
N TRP A 37 -4.39 17.69 -24.23
CA TRP A 37 -4.86 17.33 -25.56
C TRP A 37 -3.68 17.29 -26.52
N HIS A 38 -3.55 16.19 -27.25
CA HIS A 38 -2.52 16.01 -28.26
C HIS A 38 -3.07 15.18 -29.41
N SER A 39 -2.53 15.42 -30.60
CA SER A 39 -2.76 14.65 -31.81
C SER A 39 -1.41 14.29 -32.41
N VAL A 40 -1.33 13.11 -33.04
CA VAL A 40 -0.11 12.64 -33.67
C VAL A 40 -0.40 12.40 -35.14
N GLU A 41 0.43 12.95 -36.01
CA GLU A 41 0.43 12.70 -37.45
C GLU A 41 1.83 12.25 -37.84
N CYS A 42 1.92 11.28 -38.75
CA CYS A 42 3.18 10.73 -39.24
C CYS A 42 3.33 11.08 -40.72
N SER A 43 4.39 11.81 -41.06
CA SER A 43 4.77 12.08 -42.46
C SER A 43 5.34 10.85 -43.16
N GLU A 44 5.95 9.94 -42.40
CA GLU A 44 6.56 8.68 -42.85
C GLU A 44 6.26 7.55 -41.85
N ASP A 45 6.64 6.31 -42.17
CA ASP A 45 6.53 5.19 -41.24
C ASP A 45 7.32 5.47 -39.95
N SER A 46 6.62 5.44 -38.82
CA SER A 46 7.18 5.82 -37.51
C SER A 46 6.88 4.77 -36.44
N PHE A 47 7.82 4.60 -35.52
CA PHE A 47 7.68 3.73 -34.34
C PHE A 47 8.02 4.53 -33.09
N THR A 48 7.11 4.50 -32.12
CA THR A 48 7.27 5.19 -30.83
C THR A 48 6.97 4.24 -29.68
N ILE A 49 7.61 4.48 -28.53
CA ILE A 49 7.34 3.77 -27.28
C ILE A 49 6.77 4.79 -26.29
N ASN A 50 5.51 4.60 -25.91
CA ASN A 50 4.86 5.44 -24.91
C ASN A 50 5.05 4.85 -23.51
N LEU A 51 5.70 5.61 -22.62
CA LEU A 51 5.85 5.27 -21.20
C LEU A 51 4.88 6.13 -20.38
N SER A 52 3.73 5.55 -20.05
CA SER A 52 2.70 6.23 -19.26
C SER A 52 2.95 6.01 -17.77
N LEU A 53 3.27 7.08 -17.06
CA LEU A 53 3.39 7.08 -15.59
C LEU A 53 2.13 7.71 -14.98
N LYS A 54 1.38 6.92 -14.21
CA LYS A 54 0.29 7.45 -13.40
C LYS A 54 0.86 7.94 -12.07
N ASN A 55 0.79 9.24 -11.84
CA ASN A 55 1.18 9.80 -10.56
C ASN A 55 0.15 9.39 -9.50
N LEU A 56 0.61 8.67 -8.48
CA LEU A 56 -0.19 8.42 -7.28
C LEU A 56 -0.39 9.75 -6.56
N ASN A 57 -1.64 10.20 -6.44
CA ASN A 57 -1.95 11.41 -5.68
C ASN A 57 -2.39 11.07 -4.25
N LYS A 58 -2.44 12.08 -3.37
CA LYS A 58 -2.80 11.89 -1.96
C LYS A 58 -4.21 11.35 -1.78
N ALA A 59 -5.16 11.80 -2.61
CA ALA A 59 -6.55 11.35 -2.52
C ALA A 59 -6.66 9.86 -2.87
N ASP A 60 -5.98 9.41 -3.92
CA ASP A 60 -5.90 8.00 -4.30
C ASP A 60 -5.29 7.16 -3.16
N LEU A 61 -4.15 7.59 -2.62
CA LEU A 61 -3.47 6.87 -1.55
C LEU A 61 -4.34 6.75 -0.29
N ILE A 62 -4.97 7.84 0.16
CA ILE A 62 -5.84 7.85 1.33
C ILE A 62 -7.10 7.02 1.08
N ALA A 63 -7.80 7.25 -0.05
CA ALA A 63 -9.05 6.58 -0.37
C ALA A 63 -8.86 5.06 -0.49
N GLN A 64 -7.75 4.62 -1.07
CA GLN A 64 -7.46 3.19 -1.18
C GLN A 64 -7.05 2.57 0.16
N SER A 65 -6.31 3.31 1.01
CA SER A 65 -5.99 2.86 2.36
C SER A 65 -7.28 2.66 3.18
N LEU A 66 -8.19 3.63 3.09
CA LEU A 66 -9.50 3.55 3.72
C LEU A 66 -10.33 2.38 3.17
N LYS A 67 -10.41 2.23 1.84
CA LYS A 67 -11.07 1.08 1.21
C LYS A 67 -10.52 -0.24 1.73
N HIS A 68 -9.20 -0.34 1.91
CA HIS A 68 -8.57 -1.55 2.45
C HIS A 68 -9.05 -1.85 3.88
N LEU A 69 -9.13 -0.85 4.75
CA LEU A 69 -9.69 -1.04 6.10
C LEU A 69 -11.17 -1.43 6.04
N MET A 70 -11.95 -0.78 5.20
CA MET A 70 -13.38 -1.09 5.06
C MET A 70 -13.62 -2.53 4.63
N VAL A 71 -12.81 -3.09 3.71
CA VAL A 71 -12.98 -4.50 3.29
C VAL A 71 -12.56 -5.51 4.35
N GLN A 72 -11.83 -5.11 5.39
CA GLN A 72 -11.55 -5.99 6.52
C GLN A 72 -12.77 -6.13 7.44
N ASP A 73 -13.65 -5.13 7.49
CA ASP A 73 -14.87 -5.19 8.27
C ASP A 73 -15.99 -5.94 7.53
N PRO A 74 -16.51 -7.07 8.07
CA PRO A 74 -17.58 -7.82 7.42
C PRO A 74 -18.84 -7.00 7.14
N SER A 75 -19.21 -6.07 8.03
CA SER A 75 -20.43 -5.26 7.89
C SER A 75 -20.34 -4.27 6.72
N LEU A 76 -19.14 -3.80 6.40
CA LEU A 76 -18.88 -2.90 5.27
C LEU A 76 -18.69 -3.64 3.94
N ARG A 77 -18.60 -4.98 3.97
CA ARG A 77 -18.54 -5.83 2.77
C ARG A 77 -19.90 -6.35 2.32
N GLU A 78 -20.95 -6.14 3.11
CA GLU A 78 -22.28 -6.62 2.78
C GLU A 78 -22.79 -5.99 1.47
N ASN A 79 -23.57 -6.77 0.70
CA ASN A 79 -24.23 -6.24 -0.48
C ASN A 79 -25.28 -5.20 -0.06
N ILE A 80 -25.32 -4.09 -0.79
CA ILE A 80 -26.34 -3.06 -0.56
C ILE A 80 -27.71 -3.65 -0.93
N THR A 81 -28.57 -3.83 0.08
CA THR A 81 -29.96 -4.29 -0.08
C THR A 81 -30.89 -3.32 0.65
N PHE A 82 -31.99 -2.90 0.02
CA PHE A 82 -32.93 -1.94 0.60
C PHE A 82 -34.33 -2.07 0.00
N THR A 83 -35.36 -1.74 0.77
CA THR A 83 -36.77 -1.74 0.34
C THR A 83 -37.35 -0.35 0.12
N SER A 84 -36.66 0.68 0.60
CA SER A 84 -37.05 2.07 0.47
C SER A 84 -35.80 2.98 0.39
N ARG A 85 -36.02 4.25 0.08
CA ARG A 85 -34.94 5.25 0.09
C ARG A 85 -34.42 5.51 1.50
N GLU A 86 -35.33 5.52 2.47
CA GLU A 86 -35.05 5.72 3.88
C GLU A 86 -34.15 4.60 4.43
N ASP A 87 -34.40 3.35 4.05
CA ASP A 87 -33.57 2.20 4.41
C ASP A 87 -32.15 2.35 3.85
N LEU A 88 -32.03 2.71 2.56
CA LEU A 88 -30.73 2.92 1.92
C LEU A 88 -29.95 4.04 2.62
N HIS A 89 -30.60 5.18 2.90
CA HIS A 89 -29.95 6.29 3.60
C HIS A 89 -29.45 5.86 4.99
N LYS A 90 -30.25 5.09 5.74
CA LYS A 90 -29.85 4.58 7.05
C LYS A 90 -28.64 3.65 6.95
N SER A 91 -28.66 2.68 6.03
CA SER A 91 -27.54 1.75 5.81
C SER A 91 -26.25 2.49 5.40
N LEU A 92 -26.35 3.48 4.49
CA LEU A 92 -25.21 4.31 4.13
C LEU A 92 -24.69 5.16 5.30
N GLN A 93 -25.59 5.69 6.13
CA GLN A 93 -25.22 6.47 7.31
C GLN A 93 -24.43 5.61 8.31
N GLU A 94 -24.89 4.39 8.60
CA GLU A 94 -24.18 3.43 9.46
C GLU A 94 -22.81 3.08 8.88
N GLY A 95 -22.72 2.86 7.56
CA GLY A 95 -21.45 2.63 6.87
C GLY A 95 -20.49 3.83 6.95
N ILE A 96 -20.99 5.06 6.81
CA ILE A 96 -20.22 6.30 6.95
C ILE A 96 -19.70 6.46 8.39
N GLU A 97 -20.55 6.24 9.39
CA GLU A 97 -20.16 6.32 10.80
C GLU A 97 -19.06 5.33 11.13
N LYS A 98 -19.19 4.09 10.67
CA LYS A 98 -18.15 3.06 10.82
C LYS A 98 -16.85 3.43 10.11
N THR A 99 -16.94 4.05 8.93
CA THR A 99 -15.79 4.56 8.17
C THR A 99 -15.06 5.66 8.94
N PHE A 100 -15.77 6.55 9.64
CA PHE A 100 -15.16 7.56 10.51
C PHE A 100 -14.43 6.97 11.71
N GLU A 101 -14.91 5.85 12.26
CA GLU A 101 -14.20 5.14 13.31
C GLU A 101 -12.88 4.54 12.78
N LEU A 102 -12.90 3.87 11.62
CA LEU A 102 -11.70 3.31 10.98
C LEU A 102 -10.67 4.39 10.58
N LEU A 103 -11.11 5.60 10.27
CA LEU A 103 -10.21 6.72 9.96
C LEU A 103 -9.29 7.10 11.12
N LYS A 104 -9.67 6.78 12.37
CA LYS A 104 -8.84 7.08 13.56
C LYS A 104 -7.52 6.31 13.55
N ASP A 105 -7.50 5.15 12.90
CA ASP A 105 -6.33 4.28 12.81
C ASP A 105 -5.44 4.60 11.61
N LEU A 106 -5.85 5.54 10.76
CA LEU A 106 -5.09 5.97 9.58
C LEU A 106 -4.19 7.16 9.89
N THR A 107 -2.98 6.86 10.36
CA THR A 107 -1.90 7.84 10.50
C THR A 107 -1.01 7.91 9.26
N PRO A 108 -0.22 8.99 9.07
CA PRO A 108 0.78 9.05 8.00
C PRO A 108 1.75 7.86 8.01
N GLU A 109 2.14 7.36 9.18
CA GLU A 109 3.06 6.24 9.37
C GLU A 109 2.43 4.91 8.91
N VAL A 110 1.12 4.76 9.10
CA VAL A 110 0.34 3.61 8.63
C VAL A 110 0.23 3.62 7.10
N ILE A 111 -0.15 4.77 6.52
CA ILE A 111 -0.41 4.94 5.08
C ILE A 111 0.87 4.95 4.25
N ALA A 112 1.93 5.57 4.76
CA ALA A 112 3.18 5.80 4.05
C ALA A 112 4.37 5.44 4.95
N PRO A 113 4.55 4.15 5.27
CA PRO A 113 5.72 3.71 6.02
C PRO A 113 7.02 4.02 5.28
N GLN A 114 8.12 3.95 6.01
CA GLN A 114 9.45 4.30 5.50
C GLN A 114 9.88 3.51 4.25
N ASN A 115 9.33 2.32 4.04
CA ASN A 115 9.61 1.48 2.88
C ASN A 115 8.79 1.81 1.63
N LEU A 116 7.83 2.76 1.64
CA LEU A 116 7.06 3.12 0.44
C LEU A 116 7.96 3.57 -0.75
N LEU A 117 9.21 3.96 -0.47
CA LEU A 117 10.22 4.37 -1.46
C LEU A 117 11.09 3.22 -1.99
N ILE A 118 10.85 1.98 -1.57
CA ILE A 118 11.70 0.80 -1.84
C ILE A 118 11.04 -0.08 -2.93
N PRO A 119 11.79 -0.94 -3.65
CA PRO A 119 11.21 -1.87 -4.64
C PRO A 119 10.01 -2.66 -4.12
N ARG A 120 9.05 -2.94 -5.02
CA ARG A 120 7.77 -3.62 -4.73
C ARG A 120 7.94 -5.08 -4.28
N TYR A 121 9.08 -5.68 -4.55
CA TYR A 121 9.40 -7.05 -4.16
C TYR A 121 10.71 -7.07 -3.38
N LEU A 122 10.65 -7.60 -2.16
CA LEU A 122 11.79 -7.72 -1.27
C LEU A 122 11.84 -9.14 -0.73
N LYS A 123 13.05 -9.67 -0.60
CA LYS A 123 13.30 -10.96 0.06
C LYS A 123 14.32 -10.77 1.17
N TYR A 124 13.92 -11.13 2.38
CA TYR A 124 14.77 -11.11 3.57
C TYR A 124 15.02 -12.53 4.05
N ASP A 125 16.28 -12.83 4.31
CA ASP A 125 16.71 -14.02 4.99
C ASP A 125 17.02 -13.64 6.43
N PHE A 126 16.09 -13.95 7.34
CA PHE A 126 16.28 -13.72 8.75
C PHE A 126 17.36 -14.63 9.33
N SER A 127 17.83 -15.66 8.64
CA SER A 127 19.05 -16.38 9.03
C SER A 127 20.32 -15.58 8.77
N ASN A 128 20.27 -14.54 7.93
CA ASN A 128 21.42 -13.77 7.48
C ASN A 128 21.60 -12.47 8.29
N GLU A 129 22.38 -12.54 9.36
CA GLU A 129 22.67 -11.37 10.21
C GLU A 129 23.27 -10.17 9.46
N GLN A 130 24.10 -10.41 8.44
CA GLN A 130 24.72 -9.32 7.69
C GLN A 130 23.67 -8.55 6.88
N GLN A 131 22.73 -9.27 6.28
CA GLN A 131 21.60 -8.67 5.58
C GLN A 131 20.75 -7.83 6.55
N LEU A 132 20.36 -8.39 7.70
CA LEU A 132 19.59 -7.68 8.73
C LEU A 132 20.30 -6.40 9.17
N LYS A 133 21.59 -6.46 9.53
CA LYS A 133 22.38 -5.29 9.94
C LYS A 133 22.44 -4.23 8.85
N SER A 134 22.48 -4.62 7.57
CA SER A 134 22.49 -3.65 6.45
C SER A 134 21.17 -2.89 6.31
N ILE A 135 20.04 -3.56 6.57
CA ILE A 135 18.70 -2.96 6.54
C ILE A 135 18.52 -2.05 7.75
N ILE A 136 18.92 -2.51 8.93
CA ILE A 136 18.80 -1.76 10.19
C ILE A 136 19.63 -0.47 10.16
N ARG A 137 20.75 -0.42 9.44
CA ARG A 137 21.48 0.83 9.23
C ARG A 137 20.67 1.90 8.50
N LYS A 138 19.65 1.52 7.75
CA LYS A 138 18.71 2.42 7.06
C LYS A 138 17.52 2.81 7.94
N PHE A 139 17.29 2.07 9.04
CA PHE A 139 16.22 2.36 9.98
C PHE A 139 16.58 3.57 10.83
N SER A 140 15.76 4.62 10.74
CA SER A 140 15.95 5.87 11.50
C SER A 140 15.12 5.93 12.78
N GLY A 141 14.20 4.98 12.99
CA GLY A 141 13.33 4.94 14.17
C GLY A 141 14.09 4.62 15.45
N LYS A 142 13.60 5.12 16.59
CA LYS A 142 14.13 4.80 17.91
C LYS A 142 13.29 3.73 18.58
N LEU A 143 13.71 2.48 18.46
CA LEU A 143 13.11 1.38 19.21
C LEU A 143 13.77 1.27 20.58
N THR A 144 12.99 1.42 21.65
CA THR A 144 13.46 1.31 23.03
C THR A 144 12.72 0.18 23.75
N SER A 145 13.20 -0.22 24.92
CA SER A 145 12.50 -1.20 25.75
C SER A 145 11.13 -0.73 26.26
N LYS A 146 10.82 0.56 26.13
CA LYS A 146 9.53 1.16 26.49
C LYS A 146 8.59 1.32 25.30
N SER A 147 9.09 1.13 24.08
CA SER A 147 8.27 1.26 22.87
C SER A 147 7.17 0.21 22.89
N LYS A 148 5.96 0.65 22.58
CA LYS A 148 4.84 -0.22 22.24
C LYS A 148 4.74 -0.29 20.72
N LEU A 149 4.36 -1.46 20.23
CA LEU A 149 4.19 -1.74 18.81
C LEU A 149 2.78 -2.24 18.59
N TYR A 150 2.19 -1.88 17.45
CA TYR A 150 0.94 -2.46 16.98
C TYR A 150 1.07 -2.89 15.52
N PHE A 151 0.21 -3.78 15.07
CA PHE A 151 0.19 -4.21 13.67
C PHE A 151 -0.30 -3.08 12.77
N ASN A 152 0.40 -2.81 11.67
CA ASN A 152 -0.11 -1.89 10.66
C ASN A 152 -1.40 -2.49 10.07
N PRO A 153 -2.56 -1.82 10.17
CA PRO A 153 -3.82 -2.38 9.73
C PRO A 153 -3.90 -2.54 8.20
N LEU A 154 -3.01 -1.89 7.44
CA LEU A 154 -2.85 -2.04 5.99
C LEU A 154 -1.89 -3.17 5.58
N SER A 155 -1.40 -3.92 6.56
CA SER A 155 -0.47 -5.03 6.35
C SER A 155 -1.07 -6.36 6.80
N MET A 156 -0.66 -7.42 6.10
CA MET A 156 -1.05 -8.79 6.39
C MET A 156 0.17 -9.69 6.28
N ILE A 157 0.30 -10.63 7.20
CA ILE A 157 1.30 -11.69 7.13
C ILE A 157 0.60 -13.01 6.80
N VAL A 158 1.17 -13.77 5.87
CA VAL A 158 0.68 -15.06 5.44
C VAL A 158 1.80 -16.08 5.58
N SER A 159 1.56 -17.13 6.37
CA SER A 159 2.44 -18.30 6.47
C SER A 159 2.39 -19.09 5.17
N LYS A 160 3.52 -19.65 4.74
CA LYS A 160 3.64 -20.49 3.55
C LYS A 160 2.62 -21.64 3.54
N SER A 161 2.31 -22.17 4.71
CA SER A 161 1.30 -23.22 4.91
C SER A 161 -0.10 -22.85 4.42
N ASN A 162 -0.41 -21.55 4.31
CA ASN A 162 -1.68 -21.01 3.88
C ASN A 162 -1.70 -20.55 2.40
N ILE A 163 -0.59 -20.72 1.67
CA ILE A 163 -0.47 -20.35 0.25
C ILE A 163 -0.76 -21.59 -0.61
N PRO A 164 -1.58 -21.49 -1.67
CA PRO A 164 -1.80 -22.61 -2.61
C PRO A 164 -0.48 -23.19 -3.16
N GLN A 165 -0.42 -24.52 -3.32
CA GLN A 165 0.82 -25.22 -3.68
C GLN A 165 1.45 -24.76 -5.01
N ASP A 166 0.62 -24.30 -5.95
CA ASP A 166 1.05 -23.89 -7.28
C ASP A 166 1.72 -22.49 -7.30
N GLU A 167 1.68 -21.76 -6.19
CA GLU A 167 2.17 -20.38 -6.05
C GLU A 167 3.20 -20.22 -4.92
N LEU A 168 3.75 -21.33 -4.41
CA LEU A 168 4.58 -21.30 -3.21
C LEU A 168 5.86 -20.50 -3.43
N PRO A 169 6.06 -19.40 -2.69
CA PRO A 169 7.34 -18.70 -2.71
C PRO A 169 8.42 -19.57 -2.09
N ASP A 170 9.66 -19.26 -2.44
CA ASP A 170 10.86 -19.74 -1.74
C ASP A 170 11.06 -18.93 -0.44
N ALA A 171 10.00 -18.81 0.35
CA ALA A 171 9.90 -18.06 1.59
C ALA A 171 8.92 -18.74 2.55
N ASP A 172 9.17 -18.61 3.85
CA ASP A 172 8.34 -19.20 4.90
C ASP A 172 7.14 -18.32 5.25
N PHE A 173 7.30 -17.00 5.11
CA PHE A 173 6.24 -16.01 5.29
C PHE A 173 6.26 -14.99 4.17
N VAL A 174 5.08 -14.44 3.88
CA VAL A 174 4.91 -13.31 2.98
C VAL A 174 4.16 -12.22 3.73
N ILE A 175 4.75 -11.04 3.79
CA ILE A 175 4.05 -9.83 4.22
C ILE A 175 3.56 -9.09 2.99
N HIS A 176 2.25 -8.88 2.94
CA HIS A 176 1.60 -8.05 1.95
C HIS A 176 1.24 -6.72 2.57
N HIS A 177 1.75 -5.64 1.98
CA HIS A 177 1.26 -4.31 2.27
C HIS A 177 0.34 -3.86 1.14
N ASN A 178 -0.90 -3.52 1.49
CA ASN A 178 -1.86 -3.04 0.50
C ASN A 178 -1.89 -1.51 0.48
N TYR A 179 -0.79 -0.92 0.02
CA TYR A 179 -0.75 0.51 -0.28
C TYR A 179 -1.39 0.71 -1.65
N ALA A 180 -2.62 1.20 -1.70
CA ALA A 180 -3.31 1.56 -2.94
C ALA A 180 -3.87 0.42 -3.82
N GLY A 181 -4.69 -0.46 -3.24
CA GLY A 181 -5.38 -1.57 -3.88
C GLY A 181 -6.01 -1.29 -5.26
N HIS A 182 -5.37 -1.78 -6.31
CA HIS A 182 -6.02 -2.15 -7.56
C HIS A 182 -5.33 -3.39 -8.14
N ALA A 183 -6.10 -4.36 -8.63
CA ALA A 183 -5.60 -5.56 -9.29
C ALA A 183 -4.78 -5.25 -10.56
N GLU A 184 -4.95 -4.06 -11.14
CA GLU A 184 -4.20 -3.59 -12.32
C GLU A 184 -3.02 -2.67 -11.95
N HIS A 185 -2.89 -2.30 -10.68
CA HIS A 185 -1.88 -1.33 -10.22
C HIS A 185 -1.01 -1.85 -9.08
N GLU A 186 -1.03 -3.17 -8.82
CA GLU A 186 -0.25 -3.91 -7.82
C GLU A 186 0.84 -3.05 -7.17
N SER A 187 0.38 -2.19 -6.27
CA SER A 187 1.23 -1.46 -5.34
C SER A 187 1.30 -2.27 -4.04
N LEU A 188 1.10 -3.58 -4.20
CA LEU A 188 1.40 -4.59 -3.23
C LEU A 188 2.90 -4.60 -3.08
N MET A 189 3.39 -4.02 -1.99
CA MET A 189 4.71 -4.40 -1.57
C MET A 189 4.61 -5.81 -1.01
N ARG A 190 5.35 -6.72 -1.64
CA ARG A 190 5.50 -8.10 -1.20
C ARG A 190 6.87 -8.24 -0.55
N VAL A 191 6.87 -8.60 0.72
CA VAL A 191 8.08 -8.91 1.46
C VAL A 191 8.08 -10.40 1.76
N GLU A 192 8.96 -11.14 1.11
CA GLU A 192 9.23 -12.54 1.38
C GLU A 192 10.23 -12.68 2.51
N ILE A 193 9.94 -13.56 3.47
CA ILE A 193 10.77 -13.81 4.64
C ILE A 193 11.13 -15.29 4.68
N VAL A 194 12.43 -15.57 4.63
CA VAL A 194 13.02 -16.87 4.95
C VAL A 194 13.47 -16.82 6.40
N THR A 195 13.20 -17.89 7.14
CA THR A 195 13.41 -17.97 8.59
C THR A 195 14.38 -19.07 8.98
N SER A 196 15.17 -18.81 10.02
CA SER A 196 15.78 -19.84 10.86
C SER A 196 14.73 -20.44 11.81
N PRO A 197 14.95 -21.61 12.43
CA PRO A 197 13.98 -22.20 13.37
C PRO A 197 13.52 -21.25 14.49
N GLU A 198 14.45 -20.46 15.06
CA GLU A 198 14.13 -19.50 16.12
C GLU A 198 13.28 -18.33 15.61
N SER A 199 13.63 -17.76 14.46
CA SER A 199 12.83 -16.69 13.85
C SER A 199 11.48 -17.22 13.33
N HIS A 200 11.38 -18.49 12.97
CA HIS A 200 10.15 -19.11 12.46
C HIS A 200 9.05 -19.12 13.53
N ASP A 201 9.37 -19.60 14.73
CA ASP A 201 8.43 -19.64 15.85
C ASP A 201 7.93 -18.24 16.22
N PHE A 202 8.84 -17.25 16.17
CA PHE A 202 8.48 -15.85 16.38
C PHE A 202 7.53 -15.31 15.30
N MET A 203 7.82 -15.57 14.02
CA MET A 203 6.98 -15.13 12.91
C MET A 203 5.62 -15.83 12.89
N GLU A 204 5.54 -17.12 13.23
CA GLU A 204 4.26 -17.82 13.42
C GLU A 204 3.44 -17.21 14.56
N THR A 205 4.10 -16.90 15.69
CA THR A 205 3.44 -16.21 16.81
C THR A 205 2.86 -14.87 16.37
N LEU A 206 3.60 -14.08 15.59
CA LEU A 206 3.11 -12.82 15.03
C LEU A 206 1.93 -13.03 14.08
N ALA A 207 1.99 -14.05 13.21
CA ALA A 207 0.91 -14.35 12.28
C ALA A 207 -0.37 -14.76 12.99
N GLN A 208 -0.25 -15.61 14.03
CA GLN A 208 -1.37 -16.04 14.86
C GLN A 208 -1.97 -14.87 15.63
N LEU A 209 -1.13 -14.03 16.28
CA LEU A 209 -1.58 -12.84 16.99
C LEU A 209 -2.32 -11.89 16.06
N ARG A 210 -1.77 -11.61 14.87
CA ARG A 210 -2.42 -10.74 13.88
C ARG A 210 -3.78 -11.28 13.44
N ALA A 211 -3.93 -12.60 13.32
CA ALA A 211 -5.17 -13.24 12.94
C ALA A 211 -6.22 -13.25 14.07
N SER A 212 -5.79 -13.44 15.32
CA SER A 212 -6.69 -13.57 16.47
C SER A 212 -7.06 -12.25 17.14
N ASP A 213 -6.13 -11.29 17.13
CA ASP A 213 -6.25 -10.00 17.81
C ASP A 213 -5.53 -8.90 16.98
N PRO A 214 -6.20 -8.34 15.95
CA PRO A 214 -5.63 -7.32 15.07
C PRO A 214 -5.16 -6.06 15.81
N ASP A 215 -5.75 -5.77 16.97
CA ASP A 215 -5.50 -4.59 17.81
C ASP A 215 -4.46 -4.87 18.92
N TYR A 216 -3.87 -6.06 18.91
CA TYR A 216 -2.87 -6.46 19.89
C TYR A 216 -1.70 -5.47 19.93
N GLN A 217 -1.43 -4.94 21.13
CA GLN A 217 -0.28 -4.11 21.40
C GLN A 217 0.85 -4.94 22.03
N MET A 218 2.00 -4.94 21.36
CA MET A 218 3.20 -5.61 21.81
C MET A 218 4.12 -4.63 22.54
N ASN A 219 4.53 -4.94 23.77
CA ASN A 219 5.59 -4.17 24.41
C ASN A 219 6.95 -4.75 24.06
N MET A 220 7.90 -3.90 23.69
CA MET A 220 9.29 -4.33 23.44
C MET A 220 9.97 -5.01 24.63
N LYS A 221 9.50 -4.75 25.86
CA LYS A 221 9.99 -5.44 27.07
C LYS A 221 9.56 -6.91 27.16
N ASP A 222 8.47 -7.28 26.49
CA ASP A 222 7.89 -8.64 26.53
C ASP A 222 8.60 -9.55 25.53
N ILE A 223 9.11 -8.97 24.44
CA ILE A 223 10.17 -9.57 23.63
C ILE A 223 11.40 -9.64 24.52
N ASN A 224 12.07 -10.80 24.65
CA ASN A 224 13.22 -10.99 25.52
C ASN A 224 14.50 -10.29 25.00
N TRP A 225 14.39 -8.98 24.77
CA TRP A 225 15.30 -8.11 24.02
C TRP A 225 16.71 -8.01 24.60
N LYS A 226 16.90 -8.40 25.87
CA LYS A 226 18.21 -8.42 26.53
C LYS A 226 19.01 -9.69 26.27
N LYS A 227 18.35 -10.78 25.88
CA LYS A 227 19.00 -12.06 25.60
C LYS A 227 19.19 -12.29 24.11
N ASP A 228 18.31 -11.70 23.30
CA ASP A 228 18.26 -11.97 21.88
C ASP A 228 18.28 -10.68 21.04
N ASN A 229 19.49 -10.29 20.62
CA ASN A 229 19.67 -9.17 19.70
C ASN A 229 19.09 -9.47 18.30
N HIS A 230 18.95 -10.75 17.94
CA HIS A 230 18.47 -11.18 16.64
C HIS A 230 16.97 -10.90 16.47
N LEU A 231 16.14 -11.25 17.47
CA LEU A 231 14.71 -10.92 17.46
C LEU A 231 14.46 -9.41 17.46
N VAL A 232 15.26 -8.64 18.19
CA VAL A 232 15.18 -7.16 18.16
C VAL A 232 15.47 -6.62 16.76
N ASP A 233 16.46 -7.20 16.08
CA ASP A 233 16.83 -6.83 14.72
C ASP A 233 15.73 -7.19 13.72
N ILE A 234 15.09 -8.35 13.87
CA ILE A 234 13.89 -8.74 13.11
C ILE A 234 12.78 -7.71 13.32
N VAL A 235 12.47 -7.35 14.57
CA VAL A 235 11.43 -6.35 14.87
C VAL A 235 11.72 -5.01 14.21
N LYS A 236 12.98 -4.53 14.24
CA LYS A 236 13.37 -3.31 13.51
C LYS A 236 13.12 -3.43 12.01
N VAL A 237 13.41 -4.59 11.41
CA VAL A 237 13.10 -4.82 9.99
C VAL A 237 11.60 -4.79 9.75
N LEU A 238 10.79 -5.41 10.61
CA LEU A 238 9.33 -5.38 10.51
C LEU A 238 8.74 -3.97 10.68
N VAL A 239 9.30 -3.14 11.56
CA VAL A 239 8.93 -1.73 11.69
C VAL A 239 9.37 -0.94 10.46
N TYR A 240 10.59 -1.15 9.98
CA TYR A 240 11.09 -0.50 8.77
C TYR A 240 10.25 -0.86 7.54
N GLN A 241 9.73 -2.09 7.48
CA GLN A 241 8.80 -2.53 6.46
C GLN A 241 7.36 -2.05 6.69
N GLY A 242 7.06 -1.37 7.80
CA GLY A 242 5.71 -0.91 8.10
C GLY A 242 4.73 -2.05 8.37
N PHE A 243 5.19 -3.24 8.76
CA PHE A 243 4.32 -4.32 9.26
C PHE A 243 3.94 -4.05 10.72
N LEU A 244 4.91 -3.54 11.49
CA LEU A 244 4.71 -3.04 12.84
C LEU A 244 4.83 -1.51 12.83
N VAL A 245 4.07 -0.84 13.66
CA VAL A 245 4.15 0.61 13.86
C VAL A 245 4.52 0.89 15.30
N ILE A 246 5.39 1.88 15.53
CA ILE A 246 5.75 2.34 16.87
C ILE A 246 4.66 3.29 17.34
N ASP A 247 4.09 3.01 18.50
CA ASP A 247 3.21 3.92 19.21
C ASP A 247 4.07 4.98 19.93
N GLU A 248 3.92 6.26 19.55
CA GLU A 248 4.76 7.38 20.01
C GLU A 248 4.22 8.11 21.28
N ASP A 249 3.31 7.47 22.03
CA ASP A 249 2.80 7.91 23.35
C ASP A 249 3.77 8.77 24.22
#